data_AF-A0A4R4E0Z1-F1
#
_entry.id   AF-A0A4R4E0Z1-F1
#
_cell.length_a   1.000
_cell.length_b   1.000
_cell.length_c   1.000
_cell.angle_alpha   90.00
_cell.angle_beta   90.00
_cell.angle_gamma   90.00
#
_symmetry.space_group_name_H-M   'P 1'
#
loop_
_entity.id
_entity.type
_entity.pdbx_description
1 polymer ?
#
loop_
_entity_poly.entity_id
_entity_poly.type
_entity_poly.pdbx_seq_one_letter_code
_entity_poly.pdbx_strand_id
1 'polypeptide(L)'
;MMKTDLTFIFSGYIYTCEAQVDISAFPLLVFVRLHEQALTDRFGEVLTIKTNFDGLLPRQDDRPELTMLRQAILDALHLTPAWQTERLLRKPPLAY
;
A
#
# COMPACT_ATOMS: atom_id res chain seq x y z
N MET A 1 10.74 8.29 5.99
CA MET A 1 10.34 7.30 4.96
C MET A 1 10.62 5.92 5.50
N MET A 2 9.65 5.01 5.43
CA MET A 2 9.79 3.61 5.85
C MET A 2 9.86 2.74 4.60
N LYS A 3 10.75 1.74 4.59
CA LYS A 3 10.80 0.71 3.55
C LYS A 3 10.58 -0.65 4.19
N THR A 4 9.77 -1.50 3.55
CA THR A 4 9.52 -2.87 4.00
C THR A 4 9.21 -3.76 2.81
N ASP A 5 9.73 -4.97 2.85
CA ASP A 5 9.25 -6.05 1.98
C ASP A 5 7.93 -6.57 2.54
N LEU A 6 6.99 -6.86 1.64
CA LEU A 6 5.67 -7.35 1.98
C LEU A 6 5.38 -8.62 1.22
N THR A 7 4.70 -9.55 1.88
CA THR A 7 4.11 -10.72 1.26
C THR A 7 2.60 -10.54 1.28
N PHE A 8 1.94 -10.69 0.13
CA PHE A 8 0.50 -10.52 0.00
C PHE A 8 -0.12 -11.60 -0.89
N ILE A 9 -1.42 -11.84 -0.71
CA ILE A 9 -2.17 -12.80 -1.52
C ILE A 9 -3.00 -12.03 -2.54
N PHE A 10 -2.87 -12.37 -3.81
CA PHE A 10 -3.65 -11.78 -4.89
C PHE A 10 -4.09 -12.85 -5.88
N SER A 11 -5.38 -12.88 -6.21
CA SER A 11 -5.96 -13.90 -7.12
C SER A 11 -5.60 -15.35 -6.77
N GLY A 12 -5.45 -15.68 -5.47
CA GLY A 12 -5.12 -17.02 -4.99
C GLY A 12 -3.64 -17.39 -4.99
N TYR A 13 -2.75 -16.47 -5.39
CA TYR A 13 -1.30 -16.67 -5.38
C TYR A 13 -0.63 -15.76 -4.35
N ILE A 14 0.51 -16.20 -3.84
CA ILE A 14 1.36 -15.44 -2.91
C ILE A 14 2.41 -14.69 -3.74
N TYR A 15 2.51 -13.38 -3.52
CA TYR A 15 3.47 -12.50 -4.17
C TYR A 15 4.26 -11.70 -3.13
N THR A 16 5.39 -11.14 -3.54
CA THR A 16 6.18 -10.21 -2.73
C THR A 16 6.36 -8.86 -3.42
N CYS A 17 6.48 -7.80 -2.64
CA CYS A 17 6.77 -6.46 -3.16
C CYS A 17 7.56 -5.63 -2.16
N GLU A 18 8.30 -4.65 -2.68
CA GLU A 18 8.92 -3.62 -1.85
C GLU A 18 7.94 -2.46 -1.71
N ALA A 19 7.59 -2.10 -0.47
CA ALA A 19 6.78 -0.93 -0.18
C ALA A 19 7.60 0.15 0.53
N GLN A 20 7.60 1.35 -0.05
CA GLN A 20 8.14 2.56 0.51
C GLN A 20 7.01 3.49 0.94
N VAL A 21 6.83 3.66 2.24
CA VAL A 21 5.84 4.55 2.82
C VAL A 21 6.45 5.93 3.05
N ASP A 22 5.90 6.92 2.35
CA ASP A 22 6.15 8.32 2.66
C ASP A 22 5.23 8.77 3.78
N ILE A 23 5.81 8.83 4.97
CA ILE A 23 5.16 9.33 6.18
C ILE A 23 5.25 10.86 6.27
N SER A 24 5.92 11.60 5.41
CA SER A 24 6.12 13.04 5.63
C SER A 24 4.84 13.90 5.57
N ALA A 25 3.79 13.44 4.88
CA ALA A 25 2.55 14.18 4.66
C ALA A 25 1.29 13.31 4.85
N PHE A 26 0.15 13.96 5.03
CA PHE A 26 -1.17 13.32 5.03
C PHE A 26 -2.04 13.88 3.89
N PRO A 27 -2.74 13.04 3.11
CA PRO A 27 -2.79 11.58 3.18
C PRO A 27 -1.47 10.91 2.81
N LEU A 28 -1.24 9.71 3.36
CA LEU A 28 -0.01 8.96 3.12
C LEU A 28 0.08 8.46 1.69
N LEU A 29 1.31 8.44 1.18
CA LEU A 29 1.65 7.83 -0.09
C LEU A 29 2.54 6.62 0.15
N VAL A 30 2.11 5.47 -0.37
CA VAL A 30 2.92 4.27 -0.44
C VAL A 30 3.33 4.07 -1.89
N PHE A 31 4.62 4.01 -2.13
CA PHE A 31 5.20 3.64 -3.41
C PHE A 31 5.54 2.16 -3.34
N VAL A 32 5.01 1.38 -4.27
CA VAL A 32 5.18 -0.07 -4.26
C VAL A 32 5.90 -0.48 -5.53
N ARG A 33 6.95 -1.29 -5.38
CA ARG A 33 7.66 -1.91 -6.49
C ARG A 33 7.34 -3.39 -6.53
N LEU A 34 6.78 -3.81 -7.65
CA LEU A 34 6.47 -5.22 -7.93
C LEU A 34 7.71 -5.89 -8.53
N HIS A 35 7.97 -7.13 -8.14
CA HIS A 35 9.13 -7.89 -8.63
C HIS A 35 8.73 -9.00 -9.61
N GLU A 36 7.53 -9.57 -9.45
CA GLU A 36 7.09 -10.68 -10.28
C GLU A 36 6.57 -10.22 -11.63
N GLN A 37 7.10 -10.83 -12.68
CA GLN A 37 6.78 -10.51 -14.06
C GLN A 37 5.27 -10.59 -14.38
N ALA A 38 4.57 -11.56 -13.78
CA ALA A 38 3.13 -11.73 -13.94
C ALA A 38 2.30 -10.52 -13.48
N LEU A 39 2.79 -9.78 -12.46
CA LEU A 39 2.14 -8.57 -11.99
C LEU A 39 2.64 -7.34 -12.76
N THR A 40 3.94 -7.27 -13.07
CA THR A 40 4.51 -6.11 -13.78
C THR A 40 3.96 -5.98 -15.20
N ASP A 41 3.73 -7.09 -15.90
CA ASP A 41 3.18 -7.07 -17.26
C ASP A 41 1.74 -6.53 -17.29
N ARG A 42 0.99 -6.71 -16.20
CA ARG A 42 -0.42 -6.31 -16.10
C ARG A 42 -0.62 -4.93 -15.48
N PHE A 43 0.16 -4.60 -14.46
CA PHE A 43 -0.05 -3.42 -13.61
C PHE A 43 1.11 -2.42 -13.65
N GLY A 44 2.21 -2.77 -14.31
CA GLY A 44 3.45 -2.01 -14.31
C GLY A 44 4.37 -2.36 -13.14
N GLU A 45 5.63 -1.93 -13.23
CA GLU A 45 6.65 -2.19 -12.20
C GLU A 45 6.38 -1.39 -10.90
N VAL A 46 5.81 -0.19 -11.04
CA VAL A 46 5.64 0.74 -9.92
C VAL A 46 4.18 1.12 -9.76
N LEU A 47 3.71 1.02 -8.52
CA LEU A 47 2.37 1.38 -8.10
C LEU A 47 2.43 2.44 -7.01
N THR A 48 1.34 3.19 -6.88
CA THR A 48 1.19 4.18 -5.81
C THR A 48 -0.17 4.01 -5.14
N ILE A 49 -0.15 3.85 -3.83
CA ILE A 49 -1.32 3.72 -2.96
C ILE A 49 -1.44 5.02 -2.17
N LYS A 50 -2.63 5.61 -2.18
CA LYS A 50 -2.98 6.76 -1.36
C LYS A 50 -3.86 6.26 -0.22
N THR A 51 -3.48 6.50 1.02
CA THR A 51 -4.19 5.93 2.19
C THR A 51 -4.21 6.90 3.37
N ASN A 52 -5.20 6.75 4.24
CA ASN A 52 -5.33 7.45 5.51
C ASN A 52 -4.94 6.57 6.72
N PHE A 53 -4.06 5.58 6.51
CA PHE A 53 -3.81 4.42 7.38
C PHE A 53 -4.90 3.36 7.36
N ASP A 54 -6.17 3.72 7.56
CA ASP A 54 -7.23 2.73 7.75
C ASP A 54 -7.78 2.15 6.45
N GLY A 55 -7.72 2.92 5.35
CA GLY A 55 -8.29 2.48 4.08
C GLY A 55 -7.61 3.10 2.87
N LEU A 56 -7.94 2.53 1.71
CA LEU A 56 -7.56 3.07 0.41
C LEU A 56 -8.37 4.34 0.13
N LEU A 57 -7.69 5.41 -0.28
CA LEU A 57 -8.35 6.63 -0.74
C LEU A 57 -8.60 6.54 -2.26
N PRO A 58 -9.78 6.98 -2.74
CA PRO A 58 -10.17 6.82 -4.13
C PRO A 58 -9.24 7.58 -5.09
N ARG A 59 -9.01 7.00 -6.27
CA ARG A 59 -8.30 7.62 -7.40
C ARG A 59 -9.16 7.57 -8.66
N GLN A 60 -8.95 8.53 -9.56
CA GLN A 60 -9.70 8.62 -10.82
C GLN A 60 -9.41 7.46 -11.79
N ASP A 61 -8.26 6.78 -11.65
CA ASP A 61 -7.83 5.65 -12.50
C ASP A 61 -8.12 4.25 -11.89
N ASP A 62 -9.10 4.14 -10.98
CA ASP A 62 -9.38 2.90 -10.26
C ASP A 62 -10.07 1.85 -11.15
N ARG A 63 -9.27 1.17 -11.98
CA ARG A 63 -9.68 -0.12 -12.58
C ARG A 63 -9.91 -1.12 -11.44
N PRO A 64 -10.99 -1.93 -11.46
CA PRO A 64 -11.33 -2.83 -10.36
C PRO A 64 -10.17 -3.75 -9.92
N GLU A 65 -9.44 -4.33 -10.87
CA GLU A 65 -8.31 -5.22 -10.58
C GLU A 65 -7.15 -4.50 -9.87
N LEU A 66 -6.88 -3.25 -10.27
CA LEU A 66 -5.82 -2.43 -9.69
C LEU A 66 -6.19 -2.01 -8.27
N THR A 67 -7.45 -1.68 -8.03
CA THR A 67 -7.99 -1.39 -6.70
C THR A 67 -7.85 -2.61 -5.78
N MET A 68 -8.19 -3.80 -6.26
CA MET A 68 -8.01 -5.05 -5.51
C MET A 68 -6.54 -5.31 -5.16
N LEU A 69 -5.62 -5.08 -6.09
CA LEU A 69 -4.19 -5.24 -5.85
C LEU A 69 -3.69 -4.26 -4.79
N ARG A 70 -4.06 -2.98 -4.90
CA ARG A 70 -3.72 -1.95 -3.92
C ARG A 70 -4.28 -2.28 -2.54
N GLN A 71 -5.50 -2.81 -2.47
CA GLN A 71 -6.10 -3.25 -1.21
C GLN A 71 -5.33 -4.41 -0.59
N ALA A 72 -5.00 -5.45 -1.37
CA ALA A 72 -4.23 -6.60 -0.87
C ALA A 72 -2.86 -6.19 -0.30
N ILE A 73 -2.19 -5.22 -0.94
CA ILE A 73 -0.91 -4.68 -0.46
C ILE A 73 -1.10 -3.82 0.79
N LEU A 74 -2.18 -3.03 0.86
CA LEU A 74 -2.52 -2.26 2.06
C LEU A 74 -2.84 -3.17 3.25
N ASP A 75 -3.57 -4.27 3.02
CA ASP A 75 -3.87 -5.27 4.05
C ASP A 75 -2.58 -5.93 4.55
N ALA A 76 -1.64 -6.24 3.65
CA ALA A 76 -0.32 -6.75 4.04
C ALA A 76 0.48 -5.72 4.85
N LEU A 77 0.42 -4.43 4.51
CA LEU A 77 1.01 -3.35 5.31
C LEU A 77 0.41 -3.30 6.71
N HIS A 78 -0.91 -3.44 6.84
CA HIS A 78 -1.59 -3.43 8.15
C HIS A 78 -1.12 -4.53 9.08
N LEU A 79 -0.67 -5.66 8.53
CA LEU A 79 -0.11 -6.76 9.31
C LEU A 79 1.34 -6.51 9.76
N THR A 80 2.02 -5.50 9.22
CA THR A 80 3.39 -5.18 9.63
C THR A 80 3.43 -4.40 10.96
N PRO A 81 4.28 -4.80 11.92
CA PRO A 81 4.41 -4.11 13.22
C PRO A 81 4.84 -2.64 13.08
N ALA A 82 5.68 -2.34 12.08
CA ALA A 82 6.16 -0.99 11.82
C ALA A 82 5.02 -0.05 11.38
N TRP A 83 4.11 -0.54 10.53
CA TRP A 83 2.90 0.21 10.16
C TRP A 83 2.01 0.50 11.35
N GLN A 84 1.76 -0.49 12.21
CA GLN A 84 0.95 -0.30 13.41
C GLN A 84 1.59 0.71 14.37
N THR A 85 2.92 0.68 14.50
CA THR A 85 3.66 1.64 15.32
C THR A 85 3.53 3.05 14.77
N GLU A 86 3.77 3.26 13.47
CA GLU A 86 3.60 4.56 12.82
C GLU A 86 2.15 5.07 12.91
N ARG A 87 1.16 4.17 12.79
CA ARG A 87 -0.25 4.51 12.97
C ARG A 87 -0.56 4.99 14.39
N LEU A 88 0.00 4.34 15.41
CA LEU A 88 -0.21 4.71 16.82
C LEU A 88 0.52 6.02 17.20
N LEU A 89 1.70 6.26 16.63
CA LEU A 89 2.47 7.48 16.87
C LEU A 89 1.80 8.72 16.26
N ARG A 90 1.03 8.53 15.18
CA ARG A 90 0.27 9.61 14.55
C ARG A 90 -1.13 9.66 15.11
N LYS A 91 -1.35 10.62 16.01
CA LYS A 91 -2.72 11.06 16.32
C LYS A 91 -3.38 11.46 14.99
N PRO A 92 -4.60 11.00 14.68
CA PRO A 92 -5.35 11.55 13.56
C PRO A 92 -5.38 13.08 13.75
N PRO A 93 -5.23 13.89 12.69
CA PRO A 93 -5.49 15.31 12.82
C PRO A 93 -6.88 15.44 13.42
N LEU A 94 -6.97 16.09 14.59
CA LEU A 94 -8.26 16.49 15.16
C LEU A 94 -9.01 17.18 14.02
N ALA A 95 -10.12 16.58 13.60
CA ALA A 95 -11.06 17.26 12.72
C ALA A 95 -11.53 18.50 13.51
N TYR A 96 -11.02 19.67 13.12
CA TYR A 96 -11.51 20.97 13.58
C TYR A 96 -12.77 21.33 12.82
#